data_AF-A0A938C2J6-F1
#
_entry.id   AF-A0A938C2J6-F1
#
_cell.length_a   1.000
_cell.length_b   1.000
_cell.length_c   1.000
_cell.angle_alpha   90.00
_cell.angle_beta   90.00
_cell.angle_gamma   90.00
#
_symmetry.space_group_name_H-M   'P 1'
#
loop_
_entity.id
_entity.type
_entity.pdbx_description
1 polymer ?
#
loop_
_entity_poly.entity_id
_entity_poly.type
_entity_poly.pdbx_seq_one_letter_code
_entity_poly.pdbx_strand_id
1 'polypeptide(L)' 'MKSGKGRIRIIGGNYRRRLLEVAARPDLRPTPDRVRETLFNWLGQELGGLRCL' A
#
# COMPACT_ATOMS: atom_id res chain seq x y z
N MET A 1 4.97 -2.92 25.51
CA MET A 1 5.26 -3.77 24.33
C MET A 1 5.43 -2.85 23.14
N LYS A 2 6.62 -2.81 22.52
CA LYS A 2 6.95 -1.82 21.49
C LYS A 2 6.23 -2.18 20.18
N SER A 3 5.22 -1.38 19.84
CA SER A 3 4.62 -1.41 18.52
C SER A 3 5.60 -0.78 17.53
N GLY A 4 6.45 -1.61 16.89
CA GLY A 4 7.45 -1.13 15.94
C GLY A 4 6.76 -0.54 14.71
N LYS A 5 7.00 0.75 14.43
CA LYS A 5 6.39 1.50 13.30
C LYS A 5 6.37 0.64 12.02
N GLY A 6 5.17 0.38 11.50
CA GLY A 6 5.03 -0.30 10.21
C GLY A 6 5.51 0.61 9.09
N ARG A 7 5.93 0.04 7.97
CA ARG A 7 6.29 0.79 6.76
C ARG A 7 5.57 0.21 5.55
N ILE A 8 5.03 1.09 4.72
CA ILE A 8 4.42 0.73 3.43
C ILE A 8 5.23 1.40 2.33
N ARG A 9 5.54 0.63 1.28
CA ARG A 9 6.21 1.15 0.08
C ARG A 9 5.19 1.38 -1.02
N ILE A 10 5.27 2.53 -1.67
CA ILE A 10 4.51 2.79 -2.90
C ILE A 10 5.19 2.06 -4.05
N ILE A 11 4.46 1.13 -4.68
CA ILE A 11 5.00 0.18 -5.69
C ILE A 11 4.97 0.71 -7.14
N GLY A 12 4.17 1.75 -7.43
CA GLY A 12 3.98 2.28 -8.78
C GLY A 12 3.47 3.74 -8.81
N GLY A 13 3.21 4.26 -10.01
CA GLY A 13 2.74 5.63 -10.24
C GLY A 13 3.77 6.72 -9.90
N ASN A 14 3.31 7.96 -9.80
CA ASN A 14 4.15 9.15 -9.61
C ASN A 14 4.97 9.14 -8.31
N TYR A 15 4.57 8.35 -7.30
CA TYR A 15 5.22 8.28 -6.01
C TYR A 15 5.97 6.96 -5.76
N ARG A 16 6.30 6.22 -6.83
CA ARG A 16 7.01 4.93 -6.75
C ARG A 16 8.26 5.01 -5.87
N ARG A 17 8.53 3.93 -5.12
CA ARG A 17 9.67 3.76 -4.19
C ARG A 17 9.62 4.61 -2.92
N ARG A 18 8.62 5.47 -2.74
CA ARG A 18 8.43 6.20 -1.49
C ARG A 18 8.03 5.25 -0.36
N LEU A 19 8.63 5.43 0.81
CA LEU A 19 8.26 4.75 2.05
C LEU A 19 7.35 5.65 2.89
N LEU A 20 6.23 5.10 3.36
CA LEU A 20 5.28 5.74 4.26
C LEU A 20 5.38 5.07 5.62
N GLU A 21 5.56 5.87 6.68
CA GLU A 21 5.43 5.38 8.04
C GLU A 21 3.94 5.17 8.35
N VAL A 22 3.61 4.03 8.93
CA VAL A 22 2.25 3.74 9.41
C VAL A 22 2.26 3.42 10.89
N ALA A 23 1.16 3.78 11.56
CA ALA A 23 0.96 3.41 12.95
C ALA A 23 1.02 1.89 13.07
N ALA A 24 1.90 1.40 13.92
CA ALA A 24 1.90 0.00 14.28
C ALA A 24 0.76 -0.20 15.28
N ARG A 25 -0.32 -0.85 14.82
CA ARG A 25 -1.40 -1.29 15.68
C ARG A 25 -1.56 -2.81 15.59
N PRO A 26 -1.89 -3.50 16.68
CA PRO A 26 -1.98 -4.97 16.70
C PRO A 26 -3.03 -5.52 15.72
N ASP A 27 -4.07 -4.75 15.46
CA ASP A 27 -5.20 -5.04 14.57
C ASP A 27 -4.92 -4.70 13.10
N LEU A 28 -3.78 -4.05 12.81
CA LEU A 28 -3.44 -3.69 11.43
C LEU A 28 -2.98 -4.92 10.66
N ARG A 29 -3.86 -5.45 9.81
CA ARG A 29 -3.48 -6.53 8.89
C ARG A 29 -2.48 -6.01 7.84
N PRO A 30 -1.27 -6.57 7.76
CA PRO A 30 -0.32 -6.18 6.73
C PRO A 30 -0.85 -6.62 5.35
N THR A 31 -0.75 -5.72 4.37
CA THR A 31 -0.96 -6.06 2.96
C THR A 31 0.41 -6.17 2.29
N PRO A 32 0.87 -7.38 1.91
CA PRO A 32 2.15 -7.56 1.25
C PRO A 32 2.21 -6.83 -0.09
N ASP A 33 3.42 -6.43 -0.50
CA ASP A 33 3.66 -5.76 -1.78
C ASP A 33 3.08 -6.56 -2.96
N ARG A 34 3.28 -7.88 -2.97
CA ARG A 34 2.77 -8.78 -4.02
C ARG A 34 1.25 -8.71 -4.17
N VAL A 35 0.51 -8.64 -3.06
CA VAL A 35 -0.96 -8.58 -3.10
C VAL A 35 -1.42 -7.26 -3.73
N ARG A 36 -0.77 -6.15 -3.36
CA ARG A 36 -1.04 -4.84 -3.97
C ARG A 36 -0.69 -4.84 -5.46
N GLU A 37 0.46 -5.40 -5.81
CA GLU A 37 0.91 -5.50 -7.20
C GLU A 37 -0.07 -6.31 -8.06
N THR A 38 -0.49 -7.49 -7.59
CA THR A 38 -1.49 -8.31 -8.29
C THR A 38 -2.80 -7.55 -8.48
N LEU A 39 -3.30 -6.86 -7.46
CA LEU A 39 -4.52 -6.07 -7.57
C LEU A 39 -4.41 -4.96 -8.64
N PHE A 40 -3.34 -4.16 -8.60
CA PHE A 40 -3.16 -3.08 -9.57
C PHE A 40 -2.85 -3.58 -10.99
N ASN A 41 -2.25 -4.77 -11.12
CA ASN A 41 -2.11 -5.42 -12.42
C ASN A 41 -3.47 -5.81 -13.02
N TRP A 42 -4.43 -6.23 -12.18
CA TRP A 42 -5.80 -6.52 -12.64
C TRP A 42 -6.60 -5.27 -12.96
N LEU A 43 -6.46 -4.22 -12.14
CA LEU A 43 -7.16 -2.96 -12.33
C LEU A 43 -6.62 -2.16 -13.53
N GLY A 44 -5.39 -2.43 -13.97
CA GLY A 44 -4.75 -1.69 -15.06
C GLY A 44 -4.14 -0.36 -14.60
N GLN A 45 -3.71 0.46 -15.57
CA GLN A 45 -2.97 1.70 -15.30
C GLN A 45 -3.86 2.96 -15.30
N GLU A 46 -5.07 2.89 -15.86
CA GLU A 46 -5.99 4.01 -15.98
C GLU A 46 -7.03 4.00 -14.87
N LEU A 47 -6.69 4.59 -13.73
CA LEU A 47 -7.56 4.66 -12.54
C LEU A 47 -7.97 6.08 -12.17
N GLY A 48 -7.74 7.04 -13.07
CA GLY A 48 -8.06 8.45 -12.86
C GLY A 48 -9.57 8.66 -12.72
N GLY A 49 -9.99 9.47 -11.74
CA GLY A 49 -11.39 9.81 -11.51
C GLY A 49 -12.26 8.70 -10.89
N LEU A 50 -11.71 7.49 -10.69
CA LEU A 50 -12.41 6.41 -10.02
C LEU A 50 -12.40 6.61 -8.50
N ARG A 51 -13.50 6.26 -7.84
CA ARG A 51 -13.64 6.29 -6.38
C ARG A 51 -13.71 4.85 -5.85
N CYS A 52 -12.77 4.50 -4.97
CA CYS A 52 -12.78 3.24 -4.23
C CYS A 52 -13.41 3.44 -2.83
N LEU A 53 -13.74 2.34 -2.16
CA LEU A 53 -14.34 2.28 -0.82
C LEU A 53 -13.34 2.64 0.29
#